data_AF-A0A7R9Q438-F1
#
_entry.id   AF-A0A7R9Q438-F1
#
_cell.length_a   1.000
_cell.length_b   1.000
_cell.length_c   1.000
_cell.angle_alpha   90.00
_cell.angle_beta   90.00
_cell.angle_gamma   90.00
#
_symmetry.space_group_name_H-M   'P 1'
#
loop_
_entity.id
_entity.type
_entity.pdbx_description
1 polymer ?
#
loop_
_entity_poly.entity_id
_entity_poly.type
_entity_poly.pdbx_seq_one_letter_code
_entity_poly.pdbx_strand_id
1 'polypeptide(L)'
;MLMIRSMVEGKEGRLMRNEITARMWEDCETRLKLMTHMTQSVRRKGLEDLLQQFRASLIAYDEGFLTDDKTLSAALWRTLFTYESVDPKYLELIVQYIRTQVEHLHTIGTEKFFLDGKITWKPFPPFYP
;
A
#
# COMPACT_ATOMS: atom_id res chain seq x y z
N MET A 1 0.05 -1.13 -4.52
CA MET A 1 -0.09 -2.36 -5.34
C MET A 1 -1.39 -2.39 -6.13
N LEU A 2 -2.58 -2.52 -5.50
CA LEU A 2 -3.86 -2.56 -6.25
C LEU A 2 -4.09 -1.32 -7.10
N MET A 3 -3.83 -0.13 -6.55
CA MET A 3 -3.93 1.12 -7.29
C MET A 3 -3.05 1.15 -8.55
N ILE A 4 -1.83 0.61 -8.46
CA ILE A 4 -0.89 0.51 -9.61
C ILE A 4 -1.50 -0.40 -10.68
N ARG A 5 -1.97 -1.59 -10.27
CA ARG A 5 -2.64 -2.52 -11.18
C ARG A 5 -3.87 -1.88 -11.84
N SER A 6 -4.68 -1.15 -11.09
CA SER A 6 -5.87 -0.47 -11.63
C SER A 6 -5.49 0.54 -12.71
N MET A 7 -4.41 1.29 -12.54
CA MET A 7 -4.03 2.37 -13.47
C MET A 7 -3.70 1.90 -14.90
N VAL A 8 -3.42 0.61 -15.11
CA VAL A 8 -3.24 -0.01 -16.44
C VAL A 8 -4.52 0.07 -17.29
N GLU A 9 -5.69 0.16 -16.65
CA GLU A 9 -7.01 0.03 -17.27
C GLU A 9 -7.61 1.40 -17.68
N GLY A 10 -6.76 2.43 -17.78
CA GLY A 10 -7.15 3.76 -18.26
C GLY A 10 -8.25 4.41 -17.41
N LYS A 11 -9.42 4.67 -18.03
CA LYS A 11 -10.53 5.39 -17.38
C LYS A 11 -11.17 4.58 -16.25
N GLU A 12 -11.47 3.31 -16.51
CA GLU A 12 -12.06 2.40 -15.52
C GLU A 12 -11.08 2.15 -14.36
N GLY A 13 -9.79 2.09 -14.69
CA GLY A 13 -8.71 2.04 -13.72
C GLY A 13 -8.71 3.19 -12.71
N ARG A 14 -8.95 4.42 -13.18
CA ARG A 14 -9.05 5.61 -12.32
C ARG A 14 -10.26 5.55 -11.39
N LEU A 15 -11.40 5.04 -11.89
CA LEU A 15 -12.60 4.85 -11.08
C LEU A 15 -12.33 3.86 -9.96
N MET A 16 -11.77 2.69 -10.29
CA MET A 16 -11.40 1.68 -9.29
C MET A 16 -10.38 2.18 -8.27
N ARG A 17 -9.33 2.88 -8.71
CA ARG A 17 -8.35 3.49 -7.80
C ARG A 17 -9.02 4.44 -6.80
N ASN A 18 -9.92 5.30 -7.28
CA ASN A 18 -10.65 6.23 -6.43
C ASN A 18 -11.54 5.48 -5.43
N GLU A 19 -12.22 4.43 -5.88
CA GLU A 19 -13.10 3.62 -5.03
C GLU A 19 -12.33 2.86 -3.95
N ILE A 20 -11.20 2.24 -4.31
CA ILE A 20 -10.29 1.59 -3.35
C ILE A 20 -9.84 2.59 -2.29
N THR A 21 -9.45 3.80 -2.71
CA THR A 21 -9.00 4.86 -1.79
C THR A 21 -10.13 5.31 -0.88
N ALA A 22 -11.34 5.51 -1.41
CA ALA A 22 -12.50 5.91 -0.64
C ALA A 22 -12.88 4.85 0.42
N ARG A 23 -12.97 3.58 0.03
CA ARG A 23 -13.28 2.47 0.94
C ARG A 23 -12.20 2.26 2.00
N MET A 24 -10.92 2.45 1.65
CA MET A 24 -9.83 2.40 2.61
C MET A 24 -10.00 3.48 3.69
N TRP A 25 -10.30 4.72 3.31
CA TRP A 25 -10.52 5.82 4.28
C TRP A 25 -11.76 5.60 5.15
N GLU A 26 -12.84 5.09 4.56
CA GLU A 26 -14.05 4.72 5.31
C GLU A 26 -13.77 3.65 6.38
N ASP A 27 -12.95 2.63 6.07
CA ASP A 27 -12.51 1.62 7.03
C ASP A 27 -11.62 2.23 8.13
N CYS A 28 -10.67 3.10 7.77
CA CYS A 28 -9.83 3.80 8.74
C CYS A 28 -10.66 4.64 9.73
N GLU A 29 -11.62 5.42 9.22
CA GLU A 29 -12.52 6.22 10.06
C GLU A 29 -13.39 5.34 10.97
N THR A 30 -13.89 4.23 10.44
CA THR A 30 -14.71 3.26 11.21
C THR A 30 -13.90 2.67 12.35
N ARG A 31 -12.65 2.24 12.10
CA ARG A 31 -11.74 1.74 13.14
C ARG A 31 -11.39 2.79 14.18
N LEU A 32 -11.16 4.04 13.78
CA LEU A 32 -10.89 5.14 14.70
C LEU A 32 -12.09 5.44 15.62
N LYS A 33 -13.33 5.22 15.16
CA LYS A 33 -14.53 5.36 16.00
C LYS A 33 -14.61 4.29 17.09
N LEU A 34 -14.08 3.09 16.85
CA LEU A 34 -14.03 2.00 17.82
C LEU A 34 -13.01 2.23 18.94
N MET A 35 -12.02 3.11 18.72
CA MET A 35 -11.02 3.49 19.72
C MET A 35 -11.59 4.50 20.73
N THR A 36 -12.55 4.06 21.55
CA THR A 36 -13.32 4.91 22.48
C THR A 36 -12.49 5.52 23.60
N HIS A 37 -11.33 4.93 23.93
CA HIS A 37 -10.41 5.44 24.96
C HIS A 37 -9.60 6.67 24.50
N MET A 38 -9.59 6.99 23.20
CA MET A 38 -8.84 8.13 22.66
C MET A 38 -9.70 9.40 22.60
N THR A 39 -9.13 10.51 23.05
CA THR A 39 -9.79 11.82 22.90
C THR A 39 -9.98 12.17 21.43
N GLN A 40 -10.96 13.04 21.13
CA GLN A 40 -11.24 13.46 19.75
C GLN A 40 -10.03 14.15 19.10
N SER A 41 -9.25 14.92 19.86
CA SER A 41 -8.04 15.58 19.37
C SER A 41 -6.97 14.59 18.95
N VAL A 42 -6.72 13.54 19.74
CA VAL A 42 -5.75 12.49 19.41
C VAL A 42 -6.21 11.70 18.19
N ARG A 43 -7.50 11.38 18.08
CA ARG A 43 -8.06 10.70 16.89
C ARG A 43 -7.89 11.54 15.61
N ARG A 44 -8.17 12.85 15.69
CA ARG A 44 -7.98 13.77 14.56
C ARG A 44 -6.52 13.84 14.14
N LYS A 45 -5.61 14.01 15.11
CA LYS A 45 -4.17 14.03 14.84
C LYS A 45 -3.71 12.72 14.18
N GLY A 46 -4.14 11.57 14.70
CA GLY A 46 -3.80 10.27 14.10
C GLY A 46 -4.29 10.12 12.66
N LEU A 47 -5.47 10.65 12.33
CA LEU A 47 -5.97 10.65 10.96
C LEU A 47 -5.16 11.58 10.05
N GLU A 48 -4.79 12.77 10.54
CA GLU A 48 -3.92 13.70 9.80
C GLU A 48 -2.54 13.08 9.53
N ASP A 49 -1.95 12.40 10.52
CA ASP A 49 -0.69 11.68 10.40
C ASP A 49 -0.81 10.54 9.37
N LEU A 50 -1.89 9.74 9.43
CA LEU A 50 -2.14 8.66 8.48
C LEU A 50 -2.28 9.20 7.04
N LEU A 51 -2.96 10.33 6.87
CA LEU A 51 -3.13 10.99 5.57
C LEU A 51 -1.79 11.50 5.01
N GLN A 52 -0.94 12.07 5.86
CA GLN A 52 0.39 12.49 5.46
C GLN A 52 1.25 11.30 5.02
N GLN A 53 1.25 10.22 5.80
CA GLN A 53 1.98 9.00 5.45
C GLN A 53 1.47 8.38 4.15
N PHE A 54 0.15 8.31 3.97
CA PHE A 54 -0.44 7.81 2.73
C PHE A 54 0.02 8.62 1.52
N ARG A 55 -0.05 9.95 1.57
CA ARG A 55 0.39 10.84 0.48
C ARG A 55 1.88 10.71 0.19
N ALA A 56 2.72 10.66 1.22
CA ALA A 56 4.16 10.46 1.06
C ALA A 56 4.45 9.10 0.38
N SER A 57 3.71 8.05 0.78
CA SER A 57 3.86 6.72 0.20
C SER A 57 3.47 6.65 -1.27
N LEU A 58 2.45 7.39 -1.71
CA LEU A 58 2.05 7.43 -3.12
C LEU A 58 3.20 7.92 -4.02
N ILE A 59 3.80 9.05 -3.66
CA ILE A 59 4.87 9.66 -4.45
C ILE A 59 6.13 8.80 -4.39
N ALA A 60 6.54 8.40 -3.20
CA ALA A 60 7.79 7.68 -3.00
C ALA A 60 7.77 6.27 -3.61
N TYR A 61 6.62 5.59 -3.56
CA TYR A 61 6.50 4.28 -4.18
C TYR A 61 6.43 4.37 -5.69
N ASP A 62 5.73 5.34 -6.27
CA ASP A 62 5.73 5.53 -7.73
C ASP A 62 7.15 5.73 -8.26
N GLU A 63 7.96 6.56 -7.59
CA GLU A 63 9.38 6.72 -7.89
C GLU A 63 10.16 5.40 -7.74
N GLY A 64 10.01 4.69 -6.61
CA GLY A 64 10.70 3.42 -6.37
C GLY A 64 10.33 2.31 -7.36
N PHE A 65 9.07 2.26 -7.81
CA PHE A 65 8.65 1.29 -8.81
C PHE A 65 9.26 1.56 -10.18
N LEU A 66 9.43 2.84 -10.55
CA LEU A 66 9.95 3.26 -11.85
C LEU A 66 11.49 3.27 -11.96
N THR A 67 12.18 3.30 -10.82
CA THR A 67 13.65 3.46 -10.77
C THR A 67 14.35 2.15 -10.43
N ASP A 68 14.55 1.87 -9.15
CA ASP A 68 15.33 0.74 -8.66
C ASP A 68 14.91 0.32 -7.24
N ASP A 69 15.35 -0.87 -6.84
CA ASP A 69 14.97 -1.47 -5.56
C ASP A 69 15.59 -0.79 -4.34
N LYS A 70 16.72 -0.08 -4.48
CA LYS A 70 17.28 0.72 -3.37
C LYS A 70 16.38 1.92 -3.10
N THR A 71 15.89 2.58 -4.15
CA THR A 71 14.95 3.70 -4.04
C THR A 71 13.62 3.23 -3.43
N LEU A 72 13.07 2.09 -3.87
CA LEU A 72 11.87 1.51 -3.28
C LEU A 72 12.08 1.08 -1.81
N SER A 73 13.22 0.45 -1.51
CA SER A 73 13.61 0.08 -0.14
C SER A 73 13.69 1.31 0.78
N ALA A 74 14.34 2.37 0.32
CA ALA A 74 14.43 3.63 1.06
C ALA A 74 13.06 4.30 1.24
N ALA A 75 12.17 4.21 0.25
CA ALA A 75 10.79 4.67 0.40
C ALA A 75 10.06 3.89 1.50
N LEU A 76 10.11 2.56 1.46
CA LEU A 76 9.49 1.67 2.44
C LEU A 76 10.02 1.89 3.86
N TRP A 77 11.34 2.09 4.01
CA TRP A 77 11.93 2.39 5.31
C TRP A 77 11.37 3.68 5.94
N ARG A 78 11.21 4.73 5.13
CA ARG A 78 10.68 6.02 5.62
C ARG A 78 9.20 5.96 5.97
N THR A 79 8.40 5.21 5.21
CA THR A 79 6.93 5.22 5.32
C THR A 79 6.38 4.10 6.20
N LEU A 80 6.93 2.88 6.12
CA LEU A 80 6.46 1.73 6.88
C LEU A 80 7.12 1.64 8.25
N PHE A 81 8.43 1.90 8.30
CA PHE A 81 9.21 1.81 9.53
C PHE A 81 9.43 3.17 10.20
N THR A 82 8.94 4.27 9.61
CA THR A 82 9.04 5.60 10.20
C THR A 82 10.47 5.95 10.66
N TYR A 83 11.47 5.61 9.83
CA TYR A 83 12.89 5.82 10.10
C TYR A 83 13.48 5.02 11.27
N GLU A 84 12.73 4.08 11.84
CA GLU A 84 13.25 3.19 12.88
C GLU A 84 14.33 2.25 12.32
N SER A 85 15.26 1.85 13.19
CA SER A 85 16.31 0.91 12.82
C SER A 85 15.70 -0.45 12.47
N VAL A 86 15.97 -0.92 11.26
CA VAL A 86 15.48 -2.21 10.75
C VAL A 86 16.65 -2.97 10.12
N ASP A 87 16.67 -4.29 10.27
CA ASP A 87 17.63 -5.13 9.54
C ASP A 87 17.38 -4.94 8.03
N PRO A 88 18.40 -4.55 7.25
CA PRO A 88 18.29 -4.42 5.80
C PRO A 88 17.71 -5.66 5.10
N LYS A 89 17.92 -6.87 5.64
CA LYS A 89 17.32 -8.11 5.12
C LYS A 89 15.79 -8.06 5.11
N TYR A 90 15.16 -7.42 6.10
CA TYR A 90 13.70 -7.27 6.11
C TYR A 90 13.22 -6.34 5.01
N LEU A 91 13.94 -5.25 4.75
CA LEU A 91 13.61 -4.34 3.67
C LEU A 91 13.73 -5.03 2.31
N GLU A 92 14.80 -5.79 2.09
CA GLU A 92 15.00 -6.58 0.87
C GLU A 92 13.84 -7.56 0.64
N LEU A 93 13.45 -8.32 1.66
CA LEU A 93 12.34 -9.27 1.56
C LEU A 93 11.00 -8.60 1.27
N ILE A 94 10.74 -7.44 1.89
CA ILE A 94 9.52 -6.67 1.63
C ILE A 94 9.52 -6.15 0.18
N VAL A 95 10.65 -5.64 -0.31
CA VAL A 95 10.78 -5.20 -1.71
C VAL A 95 10.53 -6.38 -2.67
N GLN A 96 11.19 -7.52 -2.44
CA GLN A 96 11.00 -8.73 -3.25
C GLN A 96 9.53 -9.16 -3.27
N TYR A 97 8.89 -9.18 -2.10
CA TYR A 97 7.47 -9.51 -1.99
C TYR A 97 6.59 -8.53 -2.77
N ILE A 98 6.79 -7.22 -2.60
CA ILE A 98 6.00 -6.19 -3.28
C ILE A 98 6.15 -6.30 -4.80
N ARG A 99 7.37 -6.49 -5.32
CA ARG A 99 7.62 -6.70 -6.75
C ARG A 99 6.89 -7.94 -7.26
N THR A 100 7.02 -9.06 -6.54
CA THR A 100 6.36 -10.34 -6.85
C THR A 100 4.83 -10.21 -6.87
N GLN A 101 4.27 -9.44 -5.95
CA GLN A 101 2.83 -9.19 -5.90
C GLN A 101 2.36 -8.30 -7.05
N VAL A 102 3.08 -7.23 -7.37
CA VAL A 102 2.71 -6.35 -8.49
C VAL A 102 2.75 -7.13 -9.81
N GLU A 103 3.78 -7.94 -10.04
CA GLU A 103 3.85 -8.85 -11.18
C GLU A 103 2.66 -9.81 -11.22
N HIS A 104 2.36 -10.48 -10.09
CA HIS A 104 1.19 -11.38 -9.98
C HIS A 104 -0.12 -10.68 -10.29
N LEU A 105 -0.34 -9.48 -9.75
CA LEU A 105 -1.54 -8.69 -10.01
C LEU A 105 -1.69 -8.33 -11.49
N HIS A 106 -0.59 -8.09 -12.21
CA HIS A 106 -0.61 -7.86 -13.66
C HIS A 106 -1.01 -9.09 -14.47
N THR A 107 -0.82 -10.31 -13.94
CA THR A 107 -1.31 -11.54 -14.60
C THR A 107 -2.82 -11.74 -14.45
N ILE A 108 -3.47 -11.02 -13.53
CA ILE A 108 -4.93 -11.08 -13.37
C ILE A 108 -5.57 -10.26 -14.50
N GLY A 109 -6.38 -10.92 -15.34
CA GLY A 109 -7.10 -10.27 -16.43
C GLY A 109 -8.07 -9.19 -15.94
N THR A 110 -8.28 -8.17 -16.76
CA THR A 110 -9.14 -7.00 -16.50
C THR A 110 -10.52 -7.40 -15.97
N GLU A 111 -11.24 -8.23 -16.71
CA GLU A 111 -12.59 -8.66 -16.35
C GLU A 111 -12.63 -9.27 -14.94
N LYS A 112 -11.72 -10.21 -14.66
CA LYS A 112 -11.60 -10.84 -13.35
C LYS A 112 -11.25 -9.85 -12.24
N PHE A 113 -10.36 -8.90 -12.51
CA PHE A 113 -9.95 -7.88 -11.55
C PHE A 113 -11.11 -6.94 -11.16
N PHE A 114 -11.96 -6.56 -12.13
CA PHE A 114 -13.09 -5.66 -11.88
C PHE A 114 -14.36 -6.36 -11.38
N LEU A 115 -14.66 -7.56 -11.87
CA LEU A 115 -15.96 -8.22 -11.64
C LEU A 115 -15.95 -9.16 -10.43
N ASP A 116 -14.89 -9.95 -10.23
CA ASP A 116 -14.91 -10.99 -9.19
C ASP A 116 -14.67 -10.41 -7.79
N GLY A 117 -13.98 -9.27 -7.68
CA GLY A 117 -13.57 -8.65 -6.41
C GLY A 117 -12.64 -9.51 -5.54
N LYS A 118 -12.31 -10.73 -5.98
CA LYS A 118 -11.47 -11.71 -5.28
C LYS A 118 -10.03 -11.61 -5.77
N ILE A 119 -9.24 -10.80 -5.09
CA ILE A 119 -7.80 -10.71 -5.34
C ILE A 119 -7.09 -11.87 -4.64
N THR A 120 -6.31 -12.62 -5.41
CA THR A 120 -5.40 -13.64 -4.86
C THR A 120 -4.03 -13.01 -4.64
N TRP A 121 -3.42 -13.33 -3.50
CA TRP A 121 -2.09 -12.87 -3.14
C TRP A 121 -1.15 -14.07 -3.04
N LYS A 122 0.09 -13.92 -3.52
CA LYS A 122 1.14 -14.94 -3.30
C LYS A 122 1.56 -14.95 -1.82
N PRO A 123 2.07 -16.06 -1.28
CA PRO A 123 2.59 -16.09 0.09
C PRO A 123 3.80 -15.17 0.26
N PHE A 124 4.03 -14.69 1.49
CA PHE A 124 5.25 -13.96 1.83
C PHE A 124 6.47 -14.90 1.76
N PRO A 125 7.64 -14.47 1.24
CA PRO A 125 8.79 -15.34 1.14
C PRO A 125 9.24 -15.83 2.52
N PRO A 126 9.72 -17.09 2.64
CA PRO A 126 10.26 -17.57 3.90
C PRO A 126 11.49 -16.76 4.31
N PHE A 127 11.56 -16.41 5.61
CA PHE A 127 12.73 -15.77 6.19
C PHE A 127 13.76 -16.84 6.53
N TYR A 128 14.97 -16.71 5.97
CA TYR A 128 16.12 -17.51 6.37
C TYR A 128 17.08 -16.61 7.16
N PRO A 129 17.22 -16.83 8.49
CA PRO A 129 18.08 -16.00 9.34
C PRO A 129 19.56 -16.01 8.93
#